data_AF-A0A1B1N4H0-F1
#
_entry.id   AF-A0A1B1N4H0-F1
#
_cell.length_a   1.000
_cell.length_b   1.000
_cell.length_c   1.000
_cell.angle_alpha   90.00
_cell.angle_beta   90.00
_cell.angle_gamma   90.00
#
_symmetry.space_group_name_H-M   'P 1'
#
loop_
_entity.id
_entity.type
_entity.pdbx_description
1 polymer ?
#
loop_
_entity_poly.entity_id
_entity_poly.type
_entity_poly.pdbx_seq_one_letter_code
_entity_poly.pdbx_strand_id
1 'polypeptide(L)'
;MKKTIVILIVLLIALTACSKNKGIQQETNNQNVVAADKSVCSNDNISESNFEDYILCLTDNQKYSDVVNEISSNQNENSELLSVINTYSACMTGSALTDECMQVSDSIKSLYDKEILNLARYFNYVNRISDRAIAEAEADKVKAIQDFNEKYYNPQIGMTKEKVEESRWGEPAKINKTTTEYGVHEQWVYGGGRYVYFEDGIVTSIQE
;
A
#
# COMPACT_ATOMS: atom_id res chain seq x y z
N MET A 1 24.18 6.53 -21.59
CA MET A 1 24.13 5.27 -20.81
C MET A 1 23.71 5.58 -19.36
N LYS A 2 23.16 4.60 -18.63
CA LYS A 2 22.68 4.65 -17.21
C LYS A 2 21.21 5.00 -16.87
N LYS A 3 20.31 5.37 -17.79
CA LYS A 3 18.86 5.48 -17.45
C LYS A 3 18.08 4.17 -17.68
N THR A 4 18.37 3.44 -18.76
CA THR A 4 17.70 2.17 -19.11
C THR A 4 17.93 1.04 -18.10
N ILE A 5 19.10 1.02 -17.46
CA ILE A 5 19.47 -0.01 -16.47
C ILE A 5 18.66 0.15 -15.16
N VAL A 6 18.21 1.36 -14.82
CA VAL A 6 17.47 1.62 -13.57
C VAL A 6 16.09 0.97 -13.59
N ILE A 7 15.41 0.92 -14.75
CA ILE A 7 14.04 0.39 -14.85
C ILE A 7 14.02 -1.15 -14.79
N LEU A 8 14.98 -1.82 -15.43
CA LEU A 8 15.20 -3.27 -15.28
C LEU A 8 15.54 -3.66 -13.83
N ILE A 9 16.25 -2.79 -13.11
CA ILE A 9 16.53 -2.97 -11.68
C ILE A 9 15.27 -2.76 -10.83
N VAL A 10 14.38 -1.82 -11.15
CA VAL A 10 13.11 -1.62 -10.42
C VAL A 10 12.18 -2.83 -10.54
N LEU A 11 12.13 -3.48 -11.72
CA LEU A 11 11.42 -4.76 -11.91
C LEU A 11 11.99 -5.92 -11.07
N LEU A 12 13.30 -5.89 -10.75
CA LEU A 12 13.96 -6.89 -9.89
C LEU A 12 13.91 -6.55 -8.38
N ILE A 13 13.84 -5.27 -7.99
CA ILE A 13 13.80 -4.84 -6.58
C ILE A 13 12.51 -5.30 -5.88
N ALA A 14 11.41 -5.52 -6.61
CA ALA A 14 10.16 -6.06 -6.08
C ALA A 14 10.29 -7.46 -5.44
N LEU A 15 11.39 -8.19 -5.69
CA LEU A 15 11.63 -9.53 -5.13
C LEU A 15 12.45 -9.55 -3.82
N THR A 16 12.88 -8.41 -3.28
CA THR A 16 13.54 -8.37 -1.95
C THR A 16 13.04 -7.23 -1.06
N ALA A 17 11.94 -7.46 -0.34
CA ALA A 17 11.49 -6.58 0.73
C ALA A 17 10.94 -7.37 1.93
N CYS A 18 11.84 -8.00 2.68
CA CYS A 18 11.56 -8.45 4.04
C CYS A 18 12.50 -7.73 5.02
N SER A 19 11.95 -7.14 6.09
CA SER A 19 12.63 -6.58 7.29
C SER A 19 13.10 -5.10 7.31
N LYS A 20 12.40 -4.31 8.15
CA LYS A 20 12.85 -3.23 9.08
C LYS A 20 13.84 -2.13 8.62
N ASN A 21 13.40 -0.85 8.71
CA ASN A 21 13.68 0.11 9.82
C ASN A 21 13.80 1.62 9.40
N LYS A 22 13.09 2.51 10.12
CA LYS A 22 13.30 3.98 10.40
C LYS A 22 13.76 4.98 9.30
N GLY A 23 13.06 6.14 9.20
CA GLY A 23 13.64 7.33 8.51
C GLY A 23 12.83 8.62 8.24
N ILE A 24 11.94 9.09 9.14
CA ILE A 24 11.50 10.51 9.37
C ILE A 24 11.36 11.52 8.17
N GLN A 25 10.10 11.95 7.91
CA GLN A 25 9.54 13.33 7.68
C GLN A 25 10.23 14.31 6.68
N GLN A 26 9.56 15.17 5.89
CA GLN A 26 8.14 15.50 5.61
C GLN A 26 8.10 16.13 4.17
N GLU A 27 7.06 16.73 3.56
CA GLU A 27 5.79 17.31 4.05
C GLU A 27 4.59 17.16 3.06
N THR A 28 3.93 18.26 2.66
CA THR A 28 2.57 18.32 2.10
C THR A 28 2.42 19.02 0.73
N ASN A 29 1.54 18.51 -0.15
CA ASN A 29 0.24 19.17 -0.39
C ASN A 29 -0.78 18.31 -1.18
N ASN A 30 -2.06 18.51 -0.86
CA ASN A 30 -3.25 17.83 -1.40
C ASN A 30 -3.42 17.94 -2.94
N GLN A 31 -3.95 16.88 -3.58
CA GLN A 31 -5.37 16.82 -4.01
C GLN A 31 -5.76 15.50 -4.72
N ASN A 32 -6.95 14.98 -4.40
CA ASN A 32 -7.77 14.01 -5.15
C ASN A 32 -7.09 12.77 -5.79
N VAL A 33 -7.22 11.61 -5.15
CA VAL A 33 -7.18 10.31 -5.85
C VAL A 33 -8.59 9.74 -5.92
N VAL A 34 -9.12 9.65 -7.14
CA VAL A 34 -10.46 9.15 -7.45
C VAL A 34 -10.50 7.64 -7.25
N ALA A 35 -11.61 7.12 -6.71
CA ALA A 35 -11.81 5.68 -6.53
C ALA A 35 -11.73 4.94 -7.87
N ALA A 36 -10.89 3.90 -7.93
CA ALA A 36 -10.73 3.09 -9.14
C ALA A 36 -11.99 2.25 -9.42
N ASP A 37 -12.58 2.45 -10.59
CA ASP A 37 -13.86 1.83 -10.99
C ASP A 37 -13.69 0.36 -11.46
N LYS A 38 -14.73 -0.45 -11.24
CA LYS A 38 -14.75 -1.90 -11.51
C LYS A 38 -15.25 -2.21 -12.93
N SER A 39 -14.45 -1.89 -13.96
CA SER A 39 -14.76 -2.31 -15.35
C SER A 39 -13.56 -2.42 -16.32
N VAL A 40 -12.33 -2.24 -15.85
CA VAL A 40 -11.18 -1.76 -16.67
C VAL A 40 -10.71 -2.67 -17.84
N CYS A 41 -11.00 -3.97 -17.84
CA CYS A 41 -10.57 -4.91 -18.89
C CYS A 41 -11.77 -5.64 -19.48
N SER A 42 -12.25 -5.20 -20.66
CA SER A 42 -13.37 -5.82 -21.39
C SER A 42 -12.94 -6.26 -22.78
N ASN A 43 -13.41 -7.44 -23.21
CA ASN A 43 -13.07 -8.04 -24.51
C ASN A 43 -13.95 -7.52 -25.67
N ASP A 44 -14.99 -6.73 -25.38
CA ASP A 44 -16.10 -6.49 -26.30
C ASP A 44 -15.92 -5.30 -27.29
N ASN A 45 -14.86 -4.49 -27.15
CA ASN A 45 -14.65 -3.29 -27.98
C ASN A 45 -13.18 -3.08 -28.37
N ILE A 46 -12.53 -4.13 -28.88
CA ILE A 46 -11.13 -4.07 -29.29
C ILE A 46 -10.98 -4.53 -30.75
N SER A 47 -11.26 -3.64 -31.70
CA SER A 47 -10.83 -3.84 -33.09
C SER A 47 -9.34 -3.56 -33.21
N GLU A 48 -8.55 -4.55 -33.63
CA GLU A 48 -7.10 -4.49 -33.91
C GLU A 48 -6.14 -4.40 -32.70
N SER A 49 -6.59 -4.70 -31.48
CA SER A 49 -5.69 -4.94 -30.34
C SER A 49 -5.93 -6.36 -29.78
N ASN A 50 -4.84 -7.07 -29.52
CA ASN A 50 -4.79 -8.53 -29.53
C ASN A 50 -5.20 -9.15 -28.18
N PHE A 51 -5.44 -10.46 -28.11
CA PHE A 51 -5.62 -11.22 -26.86
C PHE A 51 -4.48 -10.93 -25.86
N GLU A 52 -3.26 -10.73 -26.34
CA GLU A 52 -2.11 -10.24 -25.55
C GLU A 52 -2.39 -8.95 -24.76
N ASP A 53 -3.09 -7.99 -25.34
CA ASP A 53 -3.37 -6.68 -24.75
C ASP A 53 -4.48 -6.76 -23.67
N TYR A 54 -5.42 -7.70 -23.83
CA TYR A 54 -6.39 -8.08 -22.79
C TYR A 54 -5.69 -8.78 -21.62
N ILE A 55 -4.84 -9.76 -21.91
CA ILE A 55 -4.02 -10.46 -20.92
C ILE A 55 -3.12 -9.48 -20.16
N LEU A 56 -2.44 -8.56 -20.85
CA LEU A 56 -1.64 -7.50 -20.23
C LEU A 56 -2.48 -6.54 -19.37
N CYS A 57 -3.74 -6.27 -19.75
CA CYS A 57 -4.67 -5.52 -18.89
C CYS A 57 -4.97 -6.28 -17.58
N LEU A 58 -5.23 -7.59 -17.65
CA LEU A 58 -5.46 -8.40 -16.47
C LEU A 58 -4.21 -8.48 -15.58
N THR A 59 -3.01 -8.66 -16.16
CA THR A 59 -1.74 -8.63 -15.43
C THR A 59 -1.48 -7.26 -14.80
N ASP A 60 -1.68 -6.17 -15.54
CA ASP A 60 -1.63 -4.79 -15.03
C ASP A 60 -2.54 -4.64 -13.82
N ASN A 61 -3.74 -5.25 -13.82
CA ASN A 61 -4.71 -5.19 -12.72
C ASN A 61 -4.54 -6.25 -11.61
N GLN A 62 -3.38 -6.91 -11.53
CA GLN A 62 -3.06 -7.98 -10.56
C GLN A 62 -4.01 -9.18 -10.57
N LYS A 63 -4.75 -9.38 -11.68
CA LYS A 63 -5.73 -10.47 -11.83
C LYS A 63 -5.05 -11.77 -12.28
N TYR A 64 -4.01 -12.19 -11.58
CA TYR A 64 -3.13 -13.29 -12.00
C TYR A 64 -3.87 -14.62 -12.19
N SER A 65 -4.88 -14.92 -11.35
CA SER A 65 -5.73 -16.10 -11.53
C SER A 65 -6.57 -16.04 -12.80
N ASP A 66 -7.11 -14.86 -13.15
CA ASP A 66 -7.88 -14.66 -14.38
C ASP A 66 -6.95 -14.84 -15.60
N VAL A 67 -5.73 -14.27 -15.56
CA VAL A 67 -4.70 -14.46 -16.61
C VAL A 67 -4.42 -15.94 -16.89
N VAL A 68 -4.15 -16.73 -15.84
CA VAL A 68 -3.85 -18.17 -15.99
C VAL A 68 -5.05 -18.92 -16.59
N ASN A 69 -6.27 -18.60 -16.16
CA ASN A 69 -7.49 -19.21 -16.67
C ASN A 69 -7.75 -18.87 -18.15
N GLU A 70 -7.61 -17.60 -18.52
CA GLU A 70 -7.86 -17.09 -19.88
C GLU A 70 -6.85 -17.67 -20.88
N ILE A 71 -5.56 -17.68 -20.55
CA ILE A 71 -4.52 -18.30 -21.40
C ILE A 71 -4.76 -19.81 -21.53
N SER A 72 -5.08 -20.49 -20.42
CA SER A 72 -5.35 -21.93 -20.42
C SER A 72 -6.57 -22.33 -21.26
N SER A 73 -7.56 -21.43 -21.36
CA SER A 73 -8.80 -21.65 -22.14
C SER A 73 -8.63 -21.35 -23.63
N ASN A 74 -7.67 -20.49 -24.00
CA ASN A 74 -7.45 -20.02 -25.37
C ASN A 74 -6.15 -20.59 -25.99
N GLN A 75 -5.90 -21.89 -25.87
CA GLN A 75 -4.62 -22.53 -26.28
C GLN A 75 -4.21 -22.38 -27.76
N ASN A 76 -5.12 -21.90 -28.62
CA ASN A 76 -4.79 -21.54 -30.01
C ASN A 76 -3.99 -20.22 -30.10
N GLU A 77 -4.13 -19.34 -29.11
CA GLU A 77 -3.34 -18.11 -28.96
C GLU A 77 -2.03 -18.42 -28.23
N ASN A 78 -1.02 -18.82 -28.98
CA ASN A 78 0.30 -19.16 -28.44
C ASN A 78 1.36 -18.17 -28.93
N SER A 79 1.78 -17.27 -28.05
CA SER A 79 2.94 -16.39 -28.27
C SER A 79 3.97 -16.55 -27.14
N GLU A 80 5.25 -16.29 -27.45
CA GLU A 80 6.33 -16.34 -26.45
C GLU A 80 6.04 -15.37 -25.29
N LEU A 81 5.36 -14.25 -25.56
CA LEU A 81 4.90 -13.30 -24.56
C LEU A 81 3.83 -13.90 -23.63
N LEU A 82 2.79 -14.53 -24.19
CA LEU A 82 1.73 -15.16 -23.41
C LEU A 82 2.27 -16.28 -22.50
N SER A 83 3.22 -17.08 -22.99
CA SER A 83 3.90 -18.10 -22.18
C SER A 83 4.58 -17.50 -20.95
N VAL A 84 5.36 -16.43 -21.13
CA VAL A 84 6.08 -15.74 -20.04
C VAL A 84 5.11 -15.06 -19.06
N ILE A 85 4.04 -14.43 -19.55
CA ILE A 85 3.00 -13.83 -18.71
C ILE A 85 2.25 -14.91 -17.90
N ASN A 86 1.98 -16.07 -18.50
CA ASN A 86 1.34 -17.20 -17.81
C ASN A 86 2.23 -17.74 -16.67
N THR A 87 3.52 -18.00 -16.94
CA THR A 87 4.47 -18.42 -15.90
C THR A 87 4.59 -17.37 -14.80
N TYR A 88 4.74 -16.08 -15.14
CA TYR A 88 4.76 -15.00 -14.15
C TYR A 88 3.49 -15.00 -13.28
N SER A 89 2.32 -15.08 -13.90
CA SER A 89 1.04 -15.05 -13.18
C SER A 89 0.87 -16.28 -12.28
N ALA A 90 1.29 -17.46 -12.75
CA ALA A 90 1.30 -18.70 -11.98
C ALA A 90 2.29 -18.65 -10.79
N CYS A 91 3.39 -17.88 -10.90
CA CYS A 91 4.28 -17.60 -9.77
C CYS A 91 3.61 -16.66 -8.74
N MET A 92 2.91 -15.63 -9.19
CA MET A 92 2.18 -14.71 -8.31
C MET A 92 1.00 -15.36 -7.58
N THR A 93 0.39 -16.41 -8.15
CA THR A 93 -0.63 -17.25 -7.49
C THR A 93 -0.06 -18.40 -6.66
N GLY A 94 1.26 -18.63 -6.70
CA GLY A 94 1.91 -19.75 -6.00
C GLY A 94 1.61 -21.14 -6.58
N SER A 95 1.21 -21.22 -7.86
CA SER A 95 0.88 -22.46 -8.56
C SER A 95 1.97 -22.97 -9.53
N ALA A 96 3.03 -22.19 -9.76
CA ALA A 96 4.21 -22.60 -10.53
C ALA A 96 5.34 -23.15 -9.63
N LEU A 97 6.33 -23.83 -10.23
CA LEU A 97 7.52 -24.30 -9.52
C LEU A 97 8.52 -23.15 -9.30
N THR A 98 9.22 -23.15 -8.16
CA THR A 98 10.21 -22.10 -7.82
C THR A 98 11.27 -21.89 -8.89
N ASP A 99 11.74 -22.97 -9.52
CA ASP A 99 12.76 -22.92 -10.58
C ASP A 99 12.26 -22.27 -11.87
N GLU A 100 10.96 -22.38 -12.18
CA GLU A 100 10.32 -21.68 -13.29
C GLU A 100 10.23 -20.18 -12.99
N CYS A 101 9.85 -19.84 -11.76
CA CYS A 101 9.75 -18.46 -11.29
C CYS A 101 11.09 -17.71 -11.31
N MET A 102 12.20 -18.39 -11.00
CA MET A 102 13.54 -17.80 -11.11
C MET A 102 13.93 -17.46 -12.56
N GLN A 103 13.39 -18.18 -13.55
CA GLN A 103 13.71 -17.98 -14.98
C GLN A 103 12.88 -16.88 -15.66
N VAL A 104 11.78 -16.42 -15.04
CA VAL A 104 10.89 -15.39 -15.64
C VAL A 104 11.65 -14.13 -16.06
N SER A 105 12.63 -13.68 -15.26
CA SER A 105 13.46 -12.51 -15.58
C SER A 105 14.28 -12.69 -16.87
N ASP A 106 14.87 -13.88 -17.05
CA ASP A 106 15.66 -14.18 -18.24
C ASP A 106 14.76 -14.34 -19.48
N SER A 107 13.56 -14.90 -19.31
CA SER A 107 12.56 -14.99 -20.38
C SER A 107 12.04 -13.61 -20.81
N ILE A 108 11.76 -12.70 -19.88
CA ILE A 108 11.40 -11.29 -20.19
C ILE A 108 12.53 -10.61 -20.96
N LYS A 109 13.78 -10.83 -20.55
CA LYS A 109 14.95 -10.31 -21.27
C LYS A 109 15.05 -10.89 -22.69
N SER A 110 14.85 -12.20 -22.86
CA SER A 110 14.78 -12.85 -24.18
C SER A 110 13.72 -12.19 -25.09
N LEU A 111 12.52 -11.92 -24.57
CA LEU A 111 11.47 -11.25 -25.33
C LEU A 111 11.87 -9.82 -25.76
N TYR A 112 12.59 -9.09 -24.92
CA TYR A 112 13.11 -7.76 -25.26
C TYR A 112 14.24 -7.84 -26.30
N ASP A 113 15.22 -8.71 -26.11
CA ASP A 113 16.36 -8.89 -27.02
C ASP A 113 15.92 -9.40 -28.42
N LYS A 114 14.74 -10.06 -28.50
CA LYS A 114 14.07 -10.48 -29.74
C LYS A 114 13.10 -9.44 -30.34
N GLU A 115 12.98 -8.25 -29.74
CA GLU A 115 12.01 -7.20 -30.11
C GLU A 115 10.52 -7.59 -30.00
N ILE A 116 10.19 -8.76 -29.42
CA ILE A 116 8.82 -9.21 -29.14
C ILE A 116 8.18 -8.32 -28.06
N LEU A 117 8.95 -7.98 -27.01
CA LEU A 117 8.53 -7.02 -25.99
C LEU A 117 8.80 -5.58 -26.46
N ASN A 118 8.02 -5.12 -27.44
CA ASN A 118 8.09 -3.75 -27.93
C ASN A 118 7.64 -2.74 -26.86
N LEU A 119 8.60 -2.08 -26.20
CA LEU A 119 8.33 -1.12 -25.14
C LEU A 119 7.42 0.06 -25.57
N ALA A 120 7.38 0.43 -26.85
CA ALA A 120 6.49 1.49 -27.31
C ALA A 120 5.01 1.03 -27.37
N ARG A 121 4.75 -0.24 -27.71
CA ARG A 121 3.41 -0.86 -27.61
C ARG A 121 2.98 -0.99 -26.15
N TYR A 122 3.90 -1.43 -25.28
CA TYR A 122 3.56 -1.79 -23.90
C TYR A 122 3.75 -0.65 -22.86
N PHE A 123 4.22 0.52 -23.28
CA PHE A 123 4.45 1.69 -22.42
C PHE A 123 3.25 2.06 -21.54
N ASN A 124 2.04 2.00 -22.12
CA ASN A 124 0.80 2.33 -21.42
C ASN A 124 0.51 1.39 -20.23
N TYR A 125 0.86 0.11 -20.33
CA TYR A 125 0.70 -0.86 -19.23
C TYR A 125 1.82 -0.70 -18.18
N VAL A 126 3.06 -0.54 -18.62
CA VAL A 126 4.21 -0.38 -17.71
C VAL A 126 4.07 0.87 -16.83
N ASN A 127 3.60 1.99 -17.40
CA ASN A 127 3.35 3.20 -16.62
C ASN A 127 2.22 3.01 -15.62
N ARG A 128 1.11 2.35 -16.00
CA ARG A 128 -0.02 2.09 -15.10
C ARG A 128 0.36 1.21 -13.89
N ILE A 129 1.15 0.15 -14.11
CA ILE A 129 1.75 -0.65 -13.01
C ILE A 129 2.59 0.24 -12.09
N SER A 130 3.45 1.09 -12.66
CA SER A 130 4.31 2.00 -11.90
C SER A 130 3.50 3.01 -11.08
N ASP A 131 2.52 3.67 -11.69
CA ASP A 131 1.67 4.68 -11.06
C ASP A 131 0.83 4.07 -9.92
N ARG A 132 0.28 2.85 -10.11
CA ARG A 132 -0.42 2.17 -9.01
C ARG A 132 0.53 1.73 -7.90
N ALA A 133 1.71 1.18 -8.22
CA ALA A 133 2.68 0.79 -7.18
C ALA A 133 3.13 2.00 -6.34
N ILE A 134 3.24 3.18 -6.96
CA ILE A 134 3.47 4.45 -6.26
C ILE A 134 2.27 4.80 -5.37
N ALA A 135 1.05 4.77 -5.90
CA ALA A 135 -0.17 5.10 -5.15
C ALA A 135 -0.43 4.14 -3.97
N GLU A 136 -0.18 2.83 -4.12
CA GLU A 136 -0.26 1.82 -3.06
C GLU A 136 0.78 2.11 -1.97
N ALA A 137 2.04 2.37 -2.36
CA ALA A 137 3.10 2.73 -1.42
C ALA A 137 2.88 4.09 -0.73
N GLU A 138 2.09 5.00 -1.31
CA GLU A 138 1.64 6.24 -0.67
C GLU A 138 0.47 6.00 0.28
N ALA A 139 -0.51 5.17 -0.10
CA ALA A 139 -1.63 4.78 0.76
C ALA A 139 -1.14 4.06 2.04
N ASP A 140 -0.18 3.15 1.93
CA ASP A 140 0.43 2.46 3.07
C ASP A 140 1.16 3.44 4.00
N LYS A 141 1.84 4.47 3.46
CA LYS A 141 2.46 5.53 4.28
C LYS A 141 1.41 6.37 5.00
N VAL A 142 0.34 6.77 4.31
CA VAL A 142 -0.77 7.55 4.91
C VAL A 142 -1.41 6.76 6.04
N LYS A 143 -1.70 5.47 5.82
CA LYS A 143 -2.22 4.58 6.85
C LYS A 143 -1.27 4.44 8.03
N ALA A 144 0.03 4.23 7.80
CA ALA A 144 1.01 4.13 8.88
C ALA A 144 1.14 5.44 9.69
N ILE A 145 0.96 6.61 9.06
CA ILE A 145 0.90 7.92 9.74
C ILE A 145 -0.39 8.05 10.56
N GLN A 146 -1.53 7.60 10.03
CA GLN A 146 -2.81 7.58 10.75
C GLN A 146 -2.72 6.65 11.99
N ASP A 147 -2.30 5.40 11.81
CA ASP A 147 -2.11 4.42 12.89
C ASP A 147 -1.15 4.96 13.97
N PHE A 148 -0.11 5.71 13.58
CA PHE A 148 0.80 6.38 14.50
C PHE A 148 0.11 7.51 15.27
N ASN A 149 -0.63 8.39 14.59
CA ASN A 149 -1.32 9.52 15.23
C ASN A 149 -2.44 9.05 16.18
N GLU A 150 -3.21 8.03 15.79
CA GLU A 150 -4.23 7.39 16.64
C GLU A 150 -3.63 6.71 17.87
N LYS A 151 -2.41 6.21 17.78
CA LYS A 151 -1.70 5.56 18.89
C LYS A 151 -0.85 6.50 19.76
N TYR A 152 -0.49 7.67 19.24
CA TYR A 152 0.50 8.57 19.87
C TYR A 152 0.06 10.04 19.84
N TYR A 153 -1.14 10.32 20.37
CA TYR A 153 -1.64 11.68 20.67
C TYR A 153 -1.32 12.11 22.11
N ASN A 154 -1.28 13.42 22.37
CA ASN A 154 -1.25 13.97 23.73
C ASN A 154 -2.68 14.17 24.26
N PRO A 155 -2.91 14.22 25.58
CA PRO A 155 -4.19 14.66 26.15
C PRO A 155 -4.64 16.01 25.59
N GLN A 156 -5.96 16.17 25.43
CA GLN A 156 -6.58 17.41 24.98
C GLN A 156 -7.84 17.71 25.81
N ILE A 157 -8.20 18.99 25.90
CA ILE A 157 -9.46 19.43 26.53
C ILE A 157 -10.64 18.79 25.78
N GLY A 158 -11.63 18.30 26.52
CA GLY A 158 -12.77 17.55 25.99
C GLY A 158 -12.59 16.04 25.87
N MET A 159 -11.39 15.49 26.11
CA MET A 159 -11.19 14.04 26.15
C MET A 159 -11.83 13.40 27.40
N THR A 160 -12.23 12.13 27.29
CA THR A 160 -12.59 11.31 28.47
C THR A 160 -11.34 10.79 29.16
N LYS A 161 -11.48 10.26 30.39
CA LYS A 161 -10.37 9.63 31.13
C LYS A 161 -9.68 8.52 30.35
N GLU A 162 -10.47 7.65 29.73
CA GLU A 162 -9.98 6.51 28.94
C GLU A 162 -9.12 7.00 27.77
N LYS A 163 -9.51 8.10 27.11
CA LYS A 163 -8.69 8.73 26.06
C LYS A 163 -7.42 9.39 26.59
N VAL A 164 -7.39 9.85 27.84
CA VAL A 164 -6.16 10.35 28.47
C VAL A 164 -5.22 9.18 28.82
N GLU A 165 -5.75 8.03 29.27
CA GLU A 165 -4.97 6.81 29.54
C GLU A 165 -4.42 6.15 28.27
N GLU A 166 -5.21 6.15 27.18
CA GLU A 166 -4.78 5.69 25.85
C GLU A 166 -3.74 6.62 25.18
N SER A 167 -3.58 7.85 25.68
CA SER A 167 -2.65 8.84 25.12
C SER A 167 -1.17 8.54 25.44
N ARG A 168 -0.28 9.34 24.85
CA ARG A 168 1.16 9.36 25.18
C ARG A 168 1.50 9.64 26.64
N TRP A 169 0.57 10.20 27.42
CA TRP A 169 0.81 10.45 28.84
C TRP A 169 0.57 9.20 29.69
N GLY A 170 -0.29 8.28 29.23
CA GLY A 170 -0.57 6.99 29.89
C GLY A 170 -1.31 7.14 31.22
N GLU A 171 -1.16 6.12 32.07
CA GLU A 171 -1.67 6.15 33.44
C GLU A 171 -0.98 7.24 34.29
N PRO A 172 -1.72 8.01 35.11
CA PRO A 172 -1.15 9.04 35.97
C PRO A 172 -0.38 8.44 37.16
N ALA A 173 0.66 9.14 37.61
CA ALA A 173 1.42 8.75 38.80
C ALA A 173 0.63 8.94 40.11
N LYS A 174 -0.38 9.82 40.11
CA LYS A 174 -1.32 10.01 41.23
C LYS A 174 -2.64 10.60 40.72
N ILE A 175 -3.75 10.16 41.29
CA ILE A 175 -5.07 10.79 41.12
C ILE A 175 -5.50 11.43 42.45
N ASN A 176 -5.83 12.71 42.44
CA ASN A 176 -6.54 13.40 43.51
C ASN A 176 -8.01 13.55 43.10
N LYS A 177 -8.95 13.10 43.93
CA LYS A 177 -10.40 13.08 43.62
C LYS A 177 -11.22 13.75 44.70
N THR A 178 -12.18 14.58 44.29
CA THR A 178 -13.16 15.23 45.17
C THR A 178 -14.56 15.04 44.58
N THR A 179 -15.46 14.43 45.36
CA THR A 179 -16.88 14.34 45.02
C THR A 179 -17.66 15.32 45.89
N THR A 180 -18.56 16.09 45.28
CA THR A 180 -19.44 17.06 45.95
C THR A 180 -20.89 16.82 45.54
N GLU A 181 -21.85 17.55 46.13
CA GLU A 181 -23.23 17.55 45.64
C GLU A 181 -23.39 18.13 44.21
N TYR A 182 -22.39 18.86 43.73
CA TYR A 182 -22.39 19.53 42.42
C TYR A 182 -21.67 18.74 41.31
N GLY A 183 -21.03 17.61 41.63
CA GLY A 183 -20.26 16.80 40.67
C GLY A 183 -18.91 16.30 41.19
N VAL A 184 -18.17 15.63 40.31
CA VAL A 184 -16.87 14.99 40.57
C VAL A 184 -15.75 15.78 39.90
N HIS A 185 -14.76 16.20 40.69
CA HIS A 185 -13.57 16.89 40.23
C HIS A 185 -12.35 15.98 40.46
N GLU A 186 -11.50 15.82 39.45
CA GLU A 186 -10.27 15.03 39.55
C GLU A 186 -9.06 15.79 38.99
N GLN A 187 -7.93 15.67 39.67
CA GLN A 187 -6.62 16.09 39.17
C GLN A 187 -5.73 14.86 39.03
N TRP A 188 -5.27 14.60 37.82
CA TRP A 188 -4.33 13.55 37.47
C TRP A 188 -2.93 14.15 37.37
N VAL A 189 -1.97 13.57 38.09
CA VAL A 189 -0.60 14.07 38.24
C VAL A 189 0.37 13.19 37.47
N TYR A 190 1.19 13.82 36.64
CA TYR A 190 2.21 13.17 35.83
C TYR A 190 3.62 13.67 36.18
N GLY A 191 4.64 12.87 35.82
CA GLY A 191 6.04 13.25 36.01
C GLY A 191 6.42 14.49 35.18
N GLY A 192 7.22 15.37 35.78
CA GLY A 192 7.72 16.58 35.14
C GLY A 192 6.86 17.84 35.33
N GLY A 193 5.98 17.88 36.34
CA GLY A 193 5.14 19.05 36.61
C GLY A 193 3.91 19.15 35.71
N ARG A 194 3.46 18.01 35.16
CA ARG A 194 2.33 17.93 34.24
C ARG A 194 1.07 17.45 34.93
N TYR A 195 -0.07 18.06 34.61
CA TYR A 195 -1.35 17.80 35.24
C TYR A 195 -2.49 17.80 34.22
N VAL A 196 -3.49 16.94 34.44
CA VAL A 196 -4.76 16.95 33.71
C VAL A 196 -5.90 17.09 34.72
N TYR A 197 -6.83 17.99 34.46
CA TYR A 197 -7.97 18.27 35.32
C TYR A 197 -9.26 17.83 34.64
N PHE A 198 -10.14 17.18 35.39
CA PHE A 198 -11.41 16.66 34.90
C PHE A 198 -12.59 17.16 35.74
N GLU A 199 -13.69 17.46 35.07
CA GLU A 199 -15.02 17.64 35.65
C GLU A 199 -15.93 16.55 35.07
N ASP A 200 -16.56 15.76 35.95
CA ASP A 200 -17.41 14.61 35.64
C ASP A 200 -16.82 13.61 34.61
N GLY A 201 -15.49 13.57 34.53
CA GLY A 201 -14.73 12.66 33.68
C GLY A 201 -14.33 13.19 32.30
N ILE A 202 -14.60 14.46 32.02
CA ILE A 202 -14.14 15.15 30.81
C ILE A 202 -12.99 16.11 31.18
N VAL A 203 -11.91 16.14 30.38
CA VAL A 203 -10.79 17.05 30.59
C VAL A 203 -11.26 18.50 30.42
N THR A 204 -11.10 19.33 31.44
CA THR A 204 -11.40 20.77 31.40
C THR A 204 -10.15 21.63 31.27
N SER A 205 -9.00 21.18 31.78
CA SER A 205 -7.72 21.87 31.60
C SER A 205 -6.51 20.93 31.70
N ILE A 206 -5.41 21.37 31.12
CA ILE A 206 -4.10 20.69 31.11
C ILE A 206 -3.06 21.73 31.52
N GLN A 207 -2.08 21.32 32.32
CA GLN A 207 -0.94 22.12 32.75
C GLN A 207 0.36 21.36 32.46
N GLU A 208 1.35 22.06 31.91
CA GLU A 208 2.70 21.57 31.60
C GLU A 208 3.74 22.71 31.67
#